data_AF-A0AAD3HTE4-F1
#
_entry.id   AF-A0AAD3HTE4-F1
#
_cell.length_a   1.000
_cell.length_b   1.000
_cell.length_c   1.000
_cell.angle_alpha   90.00
_cell.angle_beta   90.00
_cell.angle_gamma   90.00
#
_symmetry.space_group_name_H-M   'P 1'
#
loop_
_entity.id
_entity.type
_entity.pdbx_description
1 polymer ?
#
loop_
_entity_poly.entity_id
_entity_poly.type
_entity_poly.pdbx_seq_one_letter_code
_entity_poly.pdbx_strand_id
1 'polypeptide(L)'
;QIAYRQEKYGEALQNFRLAAAVNPRSSVLRCYVGMSAAKLGQHSLALEKLQEAIQLDPANPLARYERSAVLASLDRVQEALSELQALQRVAPGEASVAFQMGKLYKRQNNLTAAQQSFELALSYSGGSSSDAATIKAAIERLSLEEDEDEQEM
;
A
#
# COMPACT_ATOMS: atom_id res chain seq x y z
N GLN A 1 -5.03 23.08 -9.77
CA GLN A 1 -5.50 21.93 -8.95
C GLN A 1 -4.41 21.33 -8.05
N ILE A 2 -3.13 21.28 -8.46
CA ILE A 2 -2.03 20.73 -7.63
C ILE A 2 -1.78 21.56 -6.35
N ALA A 3 -1.73 22.89 -6.45
CA ALA A 3 -1.50 23.78 -5.30
C ALA A 3 -2.56 23.61 -4.19
N TYR A 4 -3.84 23.51 -4.58
CA TYR A 4 -4.95 23.29 -3.67
C TYR A 4 -4.87 21.96 -2.89
N ARG A 5 -4.36 20.90 -3.54
CA ARG A 5 -4.15 19.62 -2.86
C ARG A 5 -3.01 19.71 -1.85
N GLN A 6 -1.90 20.34 -2.22
CA GLN A 6 -0.78 20.55 -1.30
C GLN A 6 -1.19 21.39 -0.09
N GLU A 7 -1.96 22.46 -0.29
CA GLU A 7 -2.48 23.30 0.79
C GLU A 7 -3.33 22.49 1.78
N LYS A 8 -4.28 21.69 1.26
CA LYS A 8 -5.11 20.81 2.10
C LYS A 8 -4.31 19.77 2.87
N TYR A 9 -3.33 19.13 2.25
CA TYR A 9 -2.50 18.15 2.94
C TYR A 9 -1.58 18.82 3.97
N GLY A 10 -1.13 20.05 3.71
CA GLY A 10 -0.38 20.87 4.66
C GLY A 10 -1.22 21.21 5.89
N GLU A 11 -2.44 21.71 5.70
CA GLU A 11 -3.36 22.00 6.80
C GLU A 11 -3.71 20.73 7.59
N ALA A 12 -4.02 19.63 6.89
CA ALA A 12 -4.28 18.34 7.53
C ALA A 12 -3.09 17.86 8.37
N LEU A 13 -1.87 17.94 7.84
CA LEU A 13 -0.65 17.58 8.58
C LEU A 13 -0.52 18.38 9.88
N GLN A 14 -0.79 19.69 9.83
CA GLN A 14 -0.69 20.55 11.02
C GLN A 14 -1.78 20.21 12.04
N ASN A 15 -3.03 20.02 11.59
CA ASN A 15 -4.13 19.62 12.47
C ASN A 15 -3.87 18.27 13.14
N PHE A 16 -3.39 17.27 12.40
CA PHE A 16 -3.06 15.96 12.96
C PHE A 16 -1.87 16.00 13.91
N ARG A 17 -0.87 16.87 13.66
CA ARG A 17 0.25 17.09 14.61
C ARG A 17 -0.24 17.68 15.93
N LEU A 18 -1.13 18.68 15.88
CA LEU A 18 -1.72 19.25 17.08
C LEU A 18 -2.53 18.19 17.84
N ALA A 19 -3.37 17.42 17.14
CA ALA A 19 -4.12 16.33 17.76
C ALA A 19 -3.20 15.26 18.37
N ALA A 20 -2.11 14.89 17.69
CA ALA A 20 -1.13 13.93 18.18
C ALA A 20 -0.35 14.45 19.40
N ALA A 21 -0.15 15.78 19.52
CA ALA A 21 0.44 16.37 20.72
C ALA A 21 -0.50 16.27 21.94
N VAL A 22 -1.81 16.36 21.73
CA VAL A 22 -2.83 16.17 22.78
C VAL A 22 -2.97 14.70 23.15
N ASN A 23 -2.94 13.79 22.16
CA ASN A 23 -2.99 12.34 22.39
C ASN A 23 -1.75 11.64 21.82
N PRO A 24 -0.62 11.68 22.56
CA PRO A 24 0.66 11.15 22.11
C PRO A 24 0.73 9.62 22.13
N ARG A 25 -0.35 8.90 22.41
CA ARG A 25 -0.39 7.42 22.32
C ARG A 25 -1.35 6.88 21.27
N SER A 26 -1.98 7.75 20.49
CA SER A 26 -2.82 7.32 19.38
C SER A 26 -1.98 6.84 18.18
N SER A 27 -2.09 5.54 17.84
CA SER A 27 -1.51 4.99 16.59
C SER A 27 -2.19 5.61 15.36
N VAL A 28 -3.50 5.82 15.44
CA VAL A 28 -4.33 6.38 14.37
C VAL A 28 -3.89 7.80 14.02
N LEU A 29 -3.68 8.68 15.01
CA LEU A 29 -3.23 10.06 14.73
C LEU A 29 -1.84 10.08 14.10
N ARG A 30 -0.92 9.23 14.56
CA ARG A 30 0.41 9.09 13.92
C ARG A 30 0.32 8.58 12.50
N CYS A 31 -0.58 7.64 12.23
CA CYS A 31 -0.86 7.16 10.89
C CYS A 31 -1.31 8.32 9.99
N TYR A 32 -2.25 9.16 10.44
CA TYR A 32 -2.72 10.31 9.66
C TYR A 32 -1.66 11.38 9.43
N VAL A 33 -0.77 11.62 10.40
CA VAL A 33 0.42 12.47 10.20
C VAL A 33 1.31 11.88 9.10
N GLY A 34 1.59 10.57 9.16
CA GLY A 34 2.40 9.88 8.16
C GLY A 34 1.79 9.90 6.76
N MET A 35 0.49 9.67 6.64
CA MET A 35 -0.27 9.74 5.38
C MET A 35 -0.22 11.15 4.78
N SER A 36 -0.46 12.17 5.61
CA SER A 36 -0.42 13.58 5.16
C SER A 36 0.98 13.98 4.70
N ALA A 37 2.02 13.55 5.44
CA ALA A 37 3.41 13.75 5.06
C ALA A 37 3.74 13.05 3.72
N ALA A 38 3.27 11.83 3.51
CA ALA A 38 3.47 11.10 2.24
C ALA A 38 2.84 11.84 1.05
N LYS A 39 1.62 12.38 1.21
CA LYS A 39 0.96 13.17 0.14
C LYS A 39 1.66 14.49 -0.17
N LEU A 40 2.48 15.00 0.75
CA LEU A 40 3.33 16.18 0.58
C LEU A 40 4.73 15.84 0.06
N GLY A 41 5.03 14.56 -0.24
CA GLY A 41 6.38 14.13 -0.65
C GLY A 41 7.40 14.09 0.49
N GLN A 42 6.97 14.27 1.74
CA GLN A 42 7.83 14.20 2.93
C GLN A 42 8.02 12.74 3.35
N HIS A 43 8.63 11.94 2.48
CA HIS A 43 8.70 10.49 2.64
C HIS A 43 9.42 10.04 3.92
N SER A 44 10.50 10.70 4.32
CA SER A 44 11.22 10.36 5.56
C SER A 44 10.34 10.53 6.80
N LEU A 45 9.63 11.66 6.89
CA LEU A 45 8.67 11.90 7.97
C LEU A 45 7.51 10.90 7.92
N ALA A 46 7.02 10.58 6.72
CA ALA A 46 5.96 9.60 6.56
C ALA A 46 6.37 8.24 7.13
N LEU A 47 7.55 7.73 6.76
CA LEU A 47 8.05 6.44 7.24
C LEU A 47 8.27 6.43 8.75
N GLU A 48 8.80 7.53 9.33
CA GLU A 48 8.98 7.69 10.77
C GLU A 48 7.64 7.60 11.51
N LYS A 49 6.65 8.40 11.10
CA LYS A 49 5.36 8.45 11.82
C LYS A 49 4.54 7.17 11.63
N LEU A 50 4.66 6.52 10.48
CA LEU A 50 4.05 5.21 10.26
C LEU A 50 4.75 4.11 11.09
N GLN A 51 6.08 4.17 11.26
CA GLN A 51 6.80 3.27 12.18
C GLN A 51 6.30 3.42 13.62
N GLU A 52 6.18 4.66 14.09
CA GLU A 52 5.69 4.93 15.44
C GLU A 52 4.24 4.45 15.61
N ALA A 53 3.39 4.62 14.58
CA ALA A 53 2.03 4.09 14.60
C ALA A 53 2.02 2.56 14.76
N ILE A 54 2.88 1.85 14.02
CA ILE A 54 3.05 0.39 14.12
C ILE A 54 3.60 -0.03 15.48
N GLN A 55 4.50 0.75 16.09
CA GLN A 55 5.05 0.44 17.42
C GLN A 55 4.01 0.59 18.53
N LEU A 56 3.10 1.57 18.41
CA LEU A 56 2.02 1.76 19.37
C LEU A 56 0.92 0.73 19.23
N ASP A 57 0.61 0.36 18.00
CA ASP A 57 -0.42 -0.62 17.69
C ASP A 57 0.06 -1.50 16.51
N PRO A 58 0.70 -2.65 16.82
CA PRO A 58 1.16 -3.58 15.81
C PRO A 58 0.04 -4.19 14.96
N ALA A 59 -1.21 -4.12 15.46
CA ALA A 59 -2.40 -4.66 14.83
C ALA A 59 -3.09 -3.63 13.92
N ASN A 60 -2.65 -2.37 13.89
CA ASN A 60 -3.21 -1.35 13.00
C ASN A 60 -2.88 -1.66 11.53
N PRO A 61 -3.86 -2.10 10.72
CA PRO A 61 -3.59 -2.54 9.35
C PRO A 61 -3.24 -1.36 8.44
N LEU A 62 -3.86 -0.20 8.69
CA LEU A 62 -3.69 1.00 7.89
C LEU A 62 -2.25 1.52 7.94
N ALA A 63 -1.61 1.50 9.12
CA ALA A 63 -0.25 1.98 9.28
C ALA A 63 0.76 1.17 8.45
N ARG A 64 0.60 -0.16 8.42
CA ARG A 64 1.45 -1.06 7.59
C ARG A 64 1.17 -0.87 6.11
N TYR A 65 -0.10 -0.80 5.72
CA TYR A 65 -0.50 -0.58 4.34
C TYR A 65 0.08 0.73 3.79
N GLU A 66 -0.11 1.85 4.49
CA GLU A 66 0.40 3.16 4.07
C GLU A 66 1.93 3.20 4.04
N ARG A 67 2.60 2.55 5.00
CA ARG A 67 4.06 2.43 5.00
C ARG A 67 4.56 1.66 3.78
N SER A 68 3.90 0.56 3.43
CA SER A 68 4.22 -0.20 2.22
C SER A 68 4.06 0.63 0.96
N ALA A 69 3.01 1.47 0.88
CA ALA A 69 2.78 2.35 -0.25
C ALA A 69 3.88 3.42 -0.38
N VAL A 70 4.32 3.99 0.74
CA VAL A 70 5.46 4.94 0.75
C VAL A 70 6.74 4.24 0.31
N LEU A 71 7.05 3.06 0.85
CA LEU A 71 8.24 2.28 0.45
C LEU A 71 8.21 1.93 -1.04
N ALA A 72 7.07 1.52 -1.57
CA ALA A 72 6.87 1.24 -2.98
C ALA A 72 7.04 2.47 -3.87
N SER A 73 6.71 3.67 -3.38
CA SER A 73 6.92 4.93 -4.10
C SER A 73 8.40 5.35 -4.14
N LEU A 74 9.20 4.85 -3.20
CA LEU A 74 10.65 5.04 -3.11
C LEU A 74 11.46 3.91 -3.78
N ASP A 75 10.79 3.05 -4.56
CA ASP A 75 11.39 1.86 -5.19
C ASP A 75 12.00 0.84 -4.19
N ARG A 76 11.63 0.93 -2.91
CA ARG A 76 12.02 -0.02 -1.86
C ARG A 76 11.08 -1.22 -1.83
N VAL A 77 10.96 -1.90 -2.98
CA VAL A 77 9.93 -2.90 -3.24
C VAL A 77 9.98 -4.07 -2.26
N GLN A 78 11.17 -4.55 -1.91
CA GLN A 78 11.32 -5.69 -1.00
C GLN A 78 10.80 -5.39 0.42
N GLU A 79 11.05 -4.17 0.90
CA GLU A 79 10.55 -3.72 2.20
C GLU A 79 9.03 -3.50 2.16
N ALA A 80 8.51 -2.96 1.06
CA ALA A 80 7.07 -2.82 0.86
C ALA A 80 6.35 -4.18 0.89
N LEU A 81 6.91 -5.20 0.21
CA LEU A 81 6.39 -6.57 0.24
C LEU A 81 6.44 -7.16 1.65
N SER A 82 7.51 -6.92 2.42
CA SER A 82 7.62 -7.39 3.79
C SER A 82 6.51 -6.81 4.70
N GLU A 83 6.21 -5.51 4.56
CA GLU A 83 5.10 -4.87 5.31
C GLU A 83 3.74 -5.45 4.92
N LEU A 84 3.49 -5.69 3.63
CA LEU A 84 2.23 -6.29 3.14
C LEU A 84 2.08 -7.76 3.57
N GLN A 85 3.17 -8.53 3.58
CA GLN A 85 3.16 -9.91 4.09
C GLN A 85 2.88 -9.95 5.60
N ALA A 86 3.47 -9.03 6.37
CA ALA A 86 3.15 -8.89 7.79
C ALA A 86 1.68 -8.51 7.99
N LEU A 87 1.17 -7.58 7.18
CA LEU A 87 -0.22 -7.16 7.21
C LEU A 87 -1.18 -8.32 6.89
N GLN A 88 -0.91 -9.10 5.85
CA GLN A 88 -1.72 -10.24 5.43
C GLN A 88 -1.84 -11.30 6.54
N ARG A 89 -0.81 -11.47 7.39
CA ARG A 89 -0.86 -12.39 8.54
C ARG A 89 -1.77 -11.88 9.67
N VAL A 90 -1.88 -10.56 9.83
CA VAL A 90 -2.68 -9.92 10.89
C VAL A 90 -4.13 -9.74 10.46
N ALA A 91 -4.35 -9.37 9.20
CA ALA A 91 -5.67 -9.16 8.60
C ALA A 91 -5.78 -9.99 7.31
N PRO A 92 -6.05 -11.31 7.43
CA PRO A 92 -6.25 -12.16 6.27
C PRO A 92 -7.55 -11.79 5.55
N GLY A 93 -7.58 -11.94 4.22
CA GLY A 93 -8.81 -11.74 3.45
C GLY A 93 -9.01 -10.34 2.85
N GLU A 94 -8.01 -9.46 2.91
CA GLU A 94 -8.13 -8.14 2.31
C GLU A 94 -7.64 -8.15 0.84
N ALA A 95 -8.57 -8.00 -0.10
CA ALA A 95 -8.26 -8.00 -1.54
C ALA A 95 -7.27 -6.90 -1.94
N SER A 96 -7.34 -5.74 -1.29
CA SER A 96 -6.46 -4.59 -1.53
C SER A 96 -4.98 -4.94 -1.28
N VAL A 97 -4.68 -5.69 -0.22
CA VAL A 97 -3.33 -6.09 0.19
C VAL A 97 -2.74 -7.04 -0.83
N ALA A 98 -3.48 -8.09 -1.20
CA ALA A 98 -3.06 -9.05 -2.21
C ALA A 98 -2.86 -8.39 -3.59
N PHE A 99 -3.73 -7.43 -3.95
CA PHE A 99 -3.59 -6.68 -5.19
C PHE A 99 -2.35 -5.78 -5.22
N GLN A 100 -2.01 -5.10 -4.12
CA GLN A 100 -0.76 -4.33 -4.07
C GLN A 100 0.48 -5.24 -4.14
N MET A 101 0.45 -6.42 -3.49
CA MET A 101 1.53 -7.40 -3.62
C MET A 101 1.72 -7.84 -5.07
N GLY A 102 0.63 -8.15 -5.79
CA GLY A 102 0.70 -8.53 -7.21
C GLY A 102 1.33 -7.43 -8.08
N LYS A 103 0.97 -6.17 -7.85
CA LYS A 103 1.61 -5.02 -8.53
C LYS A 103 3.10 -4.89 -8.22
N LEU A 104 3.51 -5.16 -6.99
CA LEU A 104 4.91 -5.08 -6.58
C LEU A 104 5.74 -6.24 -7.15
N TYR A 105 5.19 -7.46 -7.17
CA TYR A 105 5.85 -8.60 -7.81
C TYR A 105 5.99 -8.41 -9.32
N LYS A 106 4.96 -7.87 -9.98
CA LYS A 106 5.04 -7.48 -11.40
C LYS A 106 6.17 -6.48 -11.65
N ARG A 107 6.33 -5.47 -10.78
CA ARG A 107 7.45 -4.50 -10.88
C ARG A 107 8.83 -5.16 -10.72
N GLN A 108 8.93 -6.28 -10.00
CA GLN A 108 10.15 -7.07 -9.87
C GLN A 108 10.33 -8.10 -11.00
N ASN A 109 9.47 -8.08 -12.02
CA ASN A 109 9.40 -9.09 -13.08
C ASN A 109 9.18 -10.53 -12.56
N ASN A 110 8.60 -10.67 -11.37
CA ASN A 110 8.22 -11.97 -10.82
C ASN A 110 6.75 -12.23 -11.17
N LEU A 111 6.53 -12.61 -12.44
CA LEU A 111 5.20 -12.77 -13.02
C LEU A 111 4.40 -13.88 -12.32
N THR A 112 5.06 -14.99 -11.97
CA THR A 112 4.44 -16.08 -11.21
C THR A 112 3.89 -15.62 -9.85
N ALA A 113 4.67 -14.90 -9.05
CA ALA A 113 4.20 -14.39 -7.77
C ALA A 113 3.15 -13.27 -7.94
N ALA A 114 3.23 -12.51 -9.02
CA ALA A 114 2.25 -11.48 -9.36
C ALA A 114 0.88 -12.11 -9.66
N GLN A 115 0.85 -13.14 -10.51
CA GLN A 115 -0.37 -13.88 -10.85
C GLN A 115 -1.02 -14.49 -9.61
N GLN A 116 -0.25 -15.23 -8.80
CA GLN A 116 -0.76 -15.83 -7.56
C GLN A 116 -1.38 -14.79 -6.62
N SER A 117 -0.73 -13.61 -6.51
CA SER A 117 -1.23 -12.52 -5.66
C SER A 117 -2.52 -11.91 -6.21
N PHE A 118 -2.66 -11.78 -7.53
CA PHE A 118 -3.88 -11.28 -8.15
C PHE A 118 -5.04 -12.28 -8.08
N GLU A 119 -4.77 -13.58 -8.27
CA GLU A 119 -5.77 -14.64 -8.07
C GLU A 119 -6.28 -14.65 -6.62
N LEU A 120 -5.37 -14.50 -5.65
CA LEU A 120 -5.74 -14.37 -4.26
C LEU A 120 -6.60 -13.11 -4.00
N ALA A 121 -6.22 -11.97 -4.58
CA ALA A 121 -7.01 -10.74 -4.48
C ALA A 121 -8.42 -10.93 -5.07
N LEU A 122 -8.55 -11.62 -6.20
CA LEU A 122 -9.82 -11.92 -6.84
C LEU A 122 -10.70 -12.79 -5.93
N SER A 123 -10.10 -13.80 -5.30
CA SER A 123 -10.79 -14.69 -4.36
C SER A 123 -11.42 -13.93 -3.18
N TYR A 124 -10.74 -12.89 -2.68
CA TYR A 124 -11.20 -12.05 -1.58
C TYR A 124 -12.23 -11.00 -1.99
N SER A 125 -12.17 -10.50 -3.24
CA SER A 125 -13.09 -9.49 -3.76
C SER A 125 -14.51 -10.00 -4.05
N GLY A 126 -14.73 -11.32 -3.97
CA GLY A 126 -16.05 -11.93 -4.10
C GLY A 126 -16.72 -11.64 -5.43
N GLY A 127 -16.04 -11.85 -6.57
CA GLY A 127 -16.62 -12.01 -7.92
C GLY A 127 -17.40 -10.85 -8.56
N SER A 128 -18.00 -9.95 -7.79
CA SER A 128 -18.97 -8.93 -8.22
C SER A 128 -18.60 -7.51 -7.75
N SER A 129 -17.47 -7.33 -7.06
CA SER A 129 -16.96 -5.99 -6.71
C SER A 129 -16.37 -5.28 -7.95
N SER A 130 -16.44 -3.94 -7.97
CA SER A 130 -15.69 -3.09 -8.93
C SER A 130 -14.19 -3.41 -8.96
N ASP A 131 -13.65 -3.94 -7.86
CA ASP A 131 -12.25 -4.35 -7.75
C ASP A 131 -11.95 -5.60 -8.58
N ALA A 132 -12.92 -6.52 -8.72
CA ALA A 132 -12.75 -7.79 -9.43
C ALA A 132 -12.46 -7.58 -10.92
N ALA A 133 -13.08 -6.60 -11.56
CA ALA A 133 -12.82 -6.26 -12.97
C ALA A 133 -11.39 -5.74 -13.17
N THR A 134 -10.91 -4.89 -12.25
CA THR A 134 -9.54 -4.37 -12.28
C THR A 134 -8.51 -5.47 -12.08
N ILE A 135 -8.79 -6.41 -11.16
CA ILE A 135 -7.92 -7.56 -10.88
C ILE A 135 -7.87 -8.51 -12.08
N LYS A 136 -9.02 -8.85 -12.69
CA LYS A 136 -9.07 -9.69 -13.90
C LYS A 136 -8.27 -9.08 -15.06
N ALA A 137 -8.45 -7.79 -15.31
CA ALA A 137 -7.69 -7.09 -16.34
C ALA A 137 -6.18 -7.00 -16.03
N ALA A 138 -5.76 -7.14 -14.76
CA ALA A 138 -4.35 -7.23 -14.40
C ALA A 138 -3.79 -8.64 -14.68
N ILE A 139 -4.58 -9.69 -14.44
CA ILE A 139 -4.23 -11.08 -14.75
C ILE A 139 -4.13 -11.29 -16.27
N GLU A 140 -5.12 -10.85 -17.05
CA GLU A 140 -5.13 -10.98 -18.51
C GLU A 140 -3.92 -10.27 -19.16
N ARG A 141 -3.50 -9.12 -18.61
CA ARG A 141 -2.29 -8.44 -19.11
C ARG A 141 -1.02 -9.21 -18.80
N LEU A 142 -0.95 -9.89 -17.65
CA LEU A 142 0.21 -10.71 -17.31
C LEU A 142 0.31 -11.93 -18.22
N SER A 143 -0.80 -12.61 -18.50
CA SER A 143 -0.79 -13.78 -19.39
C SER A 143 -0.34 -13.42 -20.80
N LEU A 144 -0.73 -12.25 -21.31
CA LEU A 144 -0.29 -11.78 -22.63
C LEU A 144 1.21 -11.42 -22.66
N GLU A 145 1.74 -10.89 -21.55
CA GLU A 145 3.18 -10.58 -21.43
C GLU A 145 4.03 -11.87 -21.39
N GLU A 146 3.56 -12.94 -20.73
CA GLU A 146 4.23 -14.25 -20.74
C GLU A 146 4.23 -14.90 -22.13
N ASP A 147 3.11 -14.81 -22.86
CA ASP A 147 2.98 -15.38 -24.21
C ASP A 147 3.86 -14.64 -25.24
N GLU A 148 4.12 -13.34 -25.07
CA GLU A 148 5.00 -12.53 -25.93
C GLU A 148 6.48 -12.85 -25.67
N ASP A 149 6.90 -12.96 -24.40
CA ASP A 149 8.28 -13.30 -24.03
C ASP A 149 8.67 -14.71 -24.50
N GLU A 150 7.73 -15.67 -24.55
CA GLU A 150 7.97 -17.02 -25.09
C GLU A 150 8.08 -17.06 -26.62
N GLN A 151 7.50 -16.09 -27.34
CA GLN A 151 7.54 -16.03 -28.81
C GLN A 151 8.79 -15.30 -29.35
N GLU A 152 9.49 -14.53 -28.51
CA GLU A 152 10.73 -13.83 -28.88
C GLU A 152 12.02 -14.61 -28.55
N MET A 153 11.92 -15.80 -27.92
CA MET A 153 13.04 -16.72 -27.66
C MET A 153 13.16 -17.84 -28.70
#